data_AF-A0A3C1EXF0-F1
#
_entry.id   AF-A0A3C1EXF0-F1
#
_cell.length_a   1.000
_cell.length_b   1.000
_cell.length_c   1.000
_cell.angle_alpha   90.00
_cell.angle_beta   90.00
_cell.angle_gamma   90.00
#
_symmetry.space_group_name_H-M   'P 1'
#
loop_
_entity.id
_entity.type
_entity.pdbx_description
1 polymer ?
#
loop_
_entity_poly.entity_id
_entity_poly.type
_entity_poly.pdbx_seq_one_letter_code
_entity_poly.pdbx_strand_id
1 'polypeptide(L)' 'MNKIKLLHIANPILLISFLIQTISIFNMLFQIDIIDQELIFNIHKYNGLLFILLIFVHIIFNWNWIKVNILKK' A
#
# COMPACT_ATOMS: atom_id res chain seq x y z
N MET A 1 -5.21 20.82 8.99
CA MET A 1 -4.23 19.79 9.40
C MET A 1 -2.99 19.91 8.51
N ASN A 2 -1.77 19.84 9.05
CA ASN A 2 -0.56 20.05 8.24
C ASN A 2 -0.37 18.86 7.27
N LYS A 3 -0.42 19.13 5.96
CA LYS A 3 -0.25 18.17 4.87
C LYS A 3 1.00 17.28 5.04
N ILE A 4 2.08 17.84 5.57
CA ILE A 4 3.34 17.11 5.81
C ILE A 4 3.16 16.05 6.91
N LYS A 5 2.42 16.37 7.99
CA LYS A 5 2.13 15.41 9.06
C LYS A 5 1.30 14.22 8.55
N LEU A 6 0.32 14.49 7.67
CA LEU A 6 -0.46 13.44 7.01
C LEU A 6 0.40 12.52 6.16
N LEU A 7 1.33 13.07 5.38
CA LEU A 7 2.24 12.29 4.55
C LEU A 7 3.19 11.42 5.39
N HIS A 8 3.69 11.92 6.52
CA HIS A 8 4.52 11.13 7.43
C HIS A 8 3.78 9.93 8.05
N ILE A 9 2.44 9.95 8.07
CA ILE A 9 1.62 8.82 8.54
C ILE A 9 1.24 7.92 7.35
N ALA A 10 0.78 8.51 6.25
CA ALA A 10 0.31 7.76 5.08
C ALA A 10 1.44 6.95 4.43
N ASN A 11 2.67 7.45 4.40
CA ASN A 11 3.80 6.77 3.74
C ASN A 11 4.18 5.45 4.44
N PRO A 12 4.41 5.41 5.77
CA PRO A 12 4.62 4.14 6.47
C PRO A 12 3.46 3.15 6.33
N ILE A 13 2.21 3.62 6.41
CA ILE A 13 1.03 2.75 6.25
C ILE A 13 0.99 2.15 4.84
N LEU A 14 1.26 2.95 3.81
CA LEU A 14 1.36 2.49 2.43
C LEU A 14 2.46 1.43 2.27
N LEU A 15 3.63 1.65 2.89
CA LEU A 15 4.74 0.69 2.86
C LEU A 15 4.36 -0.64 3.55
N ILE A 16 3.74 -0.57 4.73
CA ILE A 16 3.29 -1.78 5.46
C ILE A 16 2.25 -2.53 4.63
N SER A 17 1.28 -1.82 4.05
CA SER A 17 0.25 -2.42 3.20
C SER A 17 0.86 -3.07 1.96
N PHE A 18 1.88 -2.46 1.33
CA PHE A 18 2.64 -3.07 0.24
C PHE A 18 3.33 -4.38 0.66
N LEU A 19 3.96 -4.40 1.83
CA LEU A 19 4.63 -5.60 2.35
C LEU A 19 3.63 -6.73 2.63
N ILE A 20 2.49 -6.42 3.25
CA ILE A 20 1.40 -7.40 3.46
C ILE A 20 0.93 -7.96 2.11
N GLN A 21 0.81 -7.12 1.10
CA GLN A 21 0.37 -7.58 -0.23
C GLN A 21 1.40 -8.48 -0.92
N THR A 22 2.68 -8.17 -0.76
CA THR A 22 3.79 -8.96 -1.29
C THR A 22 3.92 -10.31 -0.58
N ILE A 23 3.77 -10.33 0.74
CA ILE A 23 3.85 -11.57 1.53
C ILE A 23 2.64 -12.45 1.26
N SER A 24 1.44 -11.89 1.18
CA SER A 24 0.22 -12.66 0.92
C SER A 24 0.24 -13.30 -0.48
N ILE A 25 0.66 -12.58 -1.52
CA ILE A 25 0.79 -13.17 -2.86
C ILE A 25 1.86 -14.27 -2.88
N PHE A 26 2.97 -14.10 -2.16
CA PHE A 26 4.00 -15.14 -2.05
C PHE A 26 3.44 -16.40 -1.37
N ASN A 27 2.72 -16.26 -0.26
CA ASN A 27 2.08 -17.40 0.42
C ASN A 27 1.09 -18.13 -0.50
N MET A 28 0.28 -17.40 -1.26
CA MET A 28 -0.68 -17.98 -2.21
C MET A 28 0.00 -18.69 -3.39
N LEU A 29 1.10 -18.12 -3.92
CA LEU A 29 1.82 -18.69 -5.07
C LEU A 29 2.59 -19.96 -4.70
N PHE A 30 3.21 -19.99 -3.52
CA PHE A 30 4.04 -21.10 -3.07
C PHE A 30 3.29 -22.10 -2.18
N GLN A 31 1.98 -21.91 -1.96
CA GLN A 31 1.13 -22.76 -1.12
C GLN A 31 1.79 -23.06 0.24
N ILE A 32 2.24 -22.01 0.92
CA ILE A 32 2.94 -22.16 2.20
C ILE A 32 1.90 -22.58 3.26
N ASP A 33 1.95 -23.83 3.71
CA ASP A 33 0.98 -24.46 4.63
C ASP A 33 1.06 -23.97 6.09
N ILE A 34 1.80 -22.89 6.37
CA ILE A 34 1.95 -22.34 7.72
C ILE A 34 0.68 -21.61 8.17
N ILE A 35 -0.09 -21.07 7.21
CA ILE A 35 -1.25 -20.21 7.47
C ILE A 35 -2.42 -20.69 6.62
N ASP A 36 -3.62 -20.63 7.18
CA ASP A 36 -4.87 -20.88 6.48
C ASP A 36 -4.97 -20.04 5.19
N GLN A 37 -5.15 -20.71 4.07
CA GLN A 37 -5.22 -20.10 2.73
C GLN A 37 -6.45 -19.20 2.57
N GLU A 38 -7.57 -19.52 3.24
CA GLU A 38 -8.76 -18.67 3.21
C GLU A 38 -8.49 -17.34 3.94
N LEU A 39 -7.81 -17.42 5.10
CA LEU A 39 -7.39 -16.24 5.84
C LEU A 39 -6.42 -15.37 5.01
N ILE A 40 -5.41 -15.97 4.39
CA ILE A 40 -4.44 -15.24 3.54
C ILE A 40 -5.15 -14.57 2.36
N PHE A 41 -6.09 -15.27 1.71
CA PHE A 41 -6.87 -14.72 0.62
C PHE A 41 -7.71 -13.51 1.06
N ASN A 42 -8.38 -13.62 2.21
CA ASN A 42 -9.17 -12.51 2.76
C ASN A 42 -8.28 -11.31 3.12
N ILE A 43 -7.13 -11.55 3.76
CA ILE A 43 -6.14 -10.49 4.06
C ILE A 43 -5.70 -9.82 2.76
N HIS A 44 -5.31 -10.60 1.73
CA HIS A 44 -4.90 -10.06 0.44
C HIS A 44 -5.99 -9.21 -0.21
N LYS A 45 -7.23 -9.70 -0.22
CA LYS A 45 -8.36 -9.01 -0.85
C LYS A 45 -8.64 -7.66 -0.19
N TYR A 46 -8.77 -7.62 1.14
CA TYR A 46 -9.10 -6.38 1.84
C TYR A 46 -7.92 -5.42 1.94
N ASN A 47 -6.70 -5.93 2.16
CA ASN A 47 -5.50 -5.10 2.14
C ASN A 47 -5.24 -4.53 0.73
N GLY A 48 -5.54 -5.27 -0.33
CA GLY A 48 -5.45 -4.76 -1.71
C GLY A 48 -6.35 -3.55 -1.96
N LEU A 49 -7.60 -3.59 -1.46
CA LEU A 49 -8.51 -2.44 -1.53
C LEU A 49 -7.96 -1.24 -0.73
N LEU A 50 -7.49 -1.48 0.50
CA LEU A 50 -6.87 -0.45 1.33
C LEU A 50 -5.63 0.17 0.64
N PHE A 51 -4.78 -0.67 0.04
CA PHE A 51 -3.57 -0.25 -0.65
C PHE A 51 -3.87 0.70 -1.82
N ILE A 52 -4.89 0.37 -2.63
CA ILE A 52 -5.33 1.23 -3.73
C ILE A 52 -5.78 2.60 -3.21
N LEU A 53 -6.59 2.63 -2.14
CA LEU A 53 -7.02 3.89 -1.52
C LEU A 53 -5.82 4.70 -1.01
N LEU A 54 -4.86 4.05 -0.35
CA LEU A 54 -3.64 4.71 0.14
C LEU A 54 -2.77 5.26 -1.00
N ILE A 55 -2.69 4.58 -2.15
CA ILE A 55 -2.00 5.09 -3.34
C ILE A 55 -2.63 6.41 -3.81
N PHE A 56 -3.96 6.46 -3.94
CA PHE A 56 -4.64 7.69 -4.37
C PHE A 56 -4.38 8.85 -3.39
N VAL A 57 -4.50 8.59 -2.09
CA VAL A 57 -4.15 9.55 -1.04
C VAL A 57 -2.70 10.01 -1.20
N HIS A 58 -1.76 9.08 -1.33
CA HIS A 58 -0.35 9.38 -1.49
C HIS A 58 -0.07 10.25 -2.72
N ILE A 59 -0.68 9.94 -3.87
CA ILE A 59 -0.51 10.72 -5.11
C ILE A 59 -1.09 12.12 -4.96
N ILE A 60 -2.31 12.26 -4.44
CA ILE A 60 -2.97 13.57 -4.27
C ILE A 60 -2.12 14.47 -3.35
N PHE A 61 -1.64 13.93 -2.23
CA PHE A 61 -0.82 14.69 -1.32
C PHE A 61 0.60 14.94 -1.88
N ASN A 62 1.18 14.05 -2.67
CA ASN A 62 2.50 14.27 -3.30
C ASN A 62 2.43 14.94 -4.68
N TRP A 63 1.27 15.38 -5.17
CA TRP A 63 1.11 15.85 -6.54
C TRP A 63 2.06 16.99 -6.94
N ASN A 64 2.30 17.95 -6.05
CA ASN A 64 3.27 19.03 -6.31
C ASN A 64 4.71 18.50 -6.42
N TRP A 65 5.10 17.55 -5.58
CA TRP A 65 6.41 16.92 -5.66
C TRP A 65 6.56 16.12 -6.95
N ILE A 66 5.52 15.38 -7.35
CA ILE A 66 5.49 14.61 -8.61
C ILE A 66 5.63 15.54 -9.82
N LYS A 67 4.89 16.65 -9.85
CA LYS A 67 4.98 17.64 -10.93
C LYS A 67 6.42 18.16 -11.10
N VAL A 68 7.05 18.57 -10.00
CA VAL A 68 8.41 19.13 -10.02
C VAL A 68 9.47 18.07 -10.37
N ASN A 69 9.41 16.88 -9.78
CA ASN A 69 10.50 15.89 -9.87
C ASN A 69 10.33 14.90 -11.02
N ILE A 70 9.09 14.51 -11.34
CA ILE A 70 8.81 13.50 -12.37
C ILE A 70 8.38 14.19 -13.67
N LEU A 71 7.42 15.12 -13.59
CA LEU A 71 6.87 15.77 -14.80
C LEU A 71 7.68 16.98 -15.26
N LYS A 72 8.60 17.50 -14.43
CA LYS A 72 9.39 18.72 -14.67
C LYS A 72 8.51 19.93 -15.05
N LYS A 73 7.32 20.04 -14.44
CA LYS A 73 6.33 21.11 -14.61
C LYS A 73 6.01 21.75 -13.26
#